data_AF-A0A3M1K8Q4-F1
#
_entry.id   AF-A0A3M1K8Q4-F1
#
_cell.length_a   1.000
_cell.length_b   1.000
_cell.length_c   1.000
_cell.angle_alpha   90.00
_cell.angle_beta   90.00
_cell.angle_gamma   90.00
#
_symmetry.space_group_name_H-M   'P 1'
#
loop_
_entity.id
_entity.type
_entity.pdbx_description
1 polymer ?
#
loop_
_entity_poly.entity_id
_entity_poly.type
_entity_poly.pdbx_seq_one_letter_code
_entity_poly.pdbx_strand_id
1 'polypeptide(L)'
;LADNLRRMAMGARLKPYRPQRRWLALISTGDRHAVASRGALGLEGDWVWRWKDWIDRRFMRRFQDVPVMQEKAPPPSPIPLDEQEQTQAISAVAMRCGGCGAKVGSTVLSRALDAVHPIERDDVLVGLKAPDDAAVVKVPDGMAAVHSIDFFRAFIDDPYMFGKIAANHSLGDLFAMGAAPQSATAVATVPPGLESKVEDTVRLMMTGAVEVLNAAGCALVGGHTGEGRELALGFAVNGYIDPAEVMQKGGMKPGQAIVLTKPLGTGTLFAALKKLAIKGRWIDDALASMCVSNQQAAAILQSHGATACTDVTGFGLLGHLVEMTRPSGVDAILWLRRLPVLAGAEETLAAGVQSSLAPSNVRLRRAIHDQAKWVSHPRYGLLFDPQTAGGLLASVPWQQADACVDALRAAGYVEAVVIGRVEPQGDALEPIRLEEGPDRSEA
;
A
#
# COMPACT_ATOMS: atom_id res chain seq x y z
N LEU A 1 12.21 26.41 14.52
CA LEU A 1 11.28 26.19 13.40
C LEU A 1 9.87 25.86 13.90
N ALA A 2 9.66 24.73 14.59
CA ALA A 2 8.34 24.30 15.11
C ALA A 2 7.58 25.41 15.87
N ASP A 3 8.25 26.10 16.80
CA ASP A 3 7.66 27.24 17.52
C ASP A 3 7.23 28.40 16.61
N ASN A 4 7.99 28.67 15.54
CA ASN A 4 7.64 29.71 14.58
C ASN A 4 6.53 29.27 13.64
N LEU A 5 6.46 27.99 13.26
CA LEU A 5 5.33 27.43 12.51
C LEU A 5 4.03 27.55 13.33
N ARG A 6 4.07 27.23 14.63
CA ARG A 6 2.94 27.46 15.54
C ARG A 6 2.59 28.94 15.65
N ARG A 7 3.57 29.82 15.83
CA ARG A 7 3.33 31.28 15.90
C ARG A 7 2.70 31.81 14.62
N MET A 8 3.19 31.37 13.47
CA MET A 8 2.64 31.72 12.16
C MET A 8 1.18 31.29 12.05
N ALA A 9 0.88 30.03 12.40
CA ALA A 9 -0.48 29.50 12.40
C ALA A 9 -1.41 30.24 13.38
N MET A 10 -0.87 30.78 14.48
CA MET A 10 -1.63 31.57 15.46
C MET A 10 -1.65 33.09 15.15
N GLY A 11 -1.17 33.53 13.99
CA GLY A 11 -1.04 34.96 13.66
C GLY A 11 -0.09 35.74 14.59
N ALA A 12 0.73 35.04 15.38
CA ALA A 12 1.65 35.64 16.34
C ALA A 12 2.98 36.01 15.69
N ARG A 13 3.63 37.04 16.23
CA ARG A 13 4.95 37.48 15.76
C ARG A 13 5.98 36.35 15.84
N LEU A 14 6.61 36.05 14.70
CA LEU A 14 7.69 35.08 14.61
C LEU A 14 8.85 35.47 15.52
N LYS A 15 9.45 34.49 16.20
CA LYS A 15 10.71 34.71 16.91
C LYS A 15 11.83 34.82 15.87
N PRO A 16 12.59 35.92 15.85
CA PRO A 16 13.77 35.99 15.00
C PRO A 16 14.76 34.91 15.44
N TYR A 17 15.12 34.03 14.51
CA TYR A 17 16.19 33.07 14.73
C TYR A 17 17.52 33.77 14.39
N ARG A 18 18.38 33.92 15.39
CA ARG A 18 19.77 34.34 15.17
C ARG A 18 20.64 33.10 15.12
N PRO A 19 21.15 32.69 13.95
CA PRO A 19 22.04 31.54 13.88
C PRO A 19 23.29 31.79 14.74
N GLN A 20 23.81 30.73 15.35
CA GLN A 20 25.07 30.87 16.09
C GLN A 20 26.17 31.30 15.13
N ARG A 21 26.90 32.37 15.46
CA ARG A 21 28.01 32.85 14.61
C ARG A 21 29.28 32.01 14.75
N ARG A 22 29.37 31.22 15.83
CA ARG A 22 30.48 30.32 16.13
C ARG A 22 29.91 29.01 16.63
N TRP A 23 30.17 27.92 15.91
CA TRP A 23 29.78 26.57 16.28
C TRP A 23 31.01 25.75 16.62
N LEU A 24 30.80 24.70 17.41
CA LEU A 24 31.80 23.66 17.60
C LEU A 24 31.70 22.71 16.40
N ALA A 25 32.72 22.65 15.58
CA ALA A 25 32.89 21.61 14.56
C ALA A 25 33.69 20.46 15.16
N LEU A 26 33.19 19.24 15.05
CA LEU A 26 33.89 18.01 15.44
C LEU A 26 34.03 17.13 14.19
N ILE A 27 35.24 16.97 13.69
CA ILE A 27 35.53 16.26 12.43
C ILE A 27 36.40 15.06 12.75
N SER A 28 35.94 13.86 12.40
CA SER A 28 36.73 12.63 12.52
C SER A 28 37.78 12.59 11.42
N THR A 29 39.02 12.25 11.75
CA THR A 29 40.14 12.20 10.79
C THR A 29 40.53 10.77 10.38
N GLY A 30 39.81 9.75 10.87
CA GLY A 30 40.19 8.33 10.76
C GLY A 30 40.67 7.76 12.10
N ASP A 31 40.77 6.43 12.22
CA ASP A 31 41.38 5.73 13.37
C ASP A 31 40.92 6.14 14.77
N ARG A 32 39.64 6.51 14.91
CA ARG A 32 39.07 7.03 16.17
C ARG A 32 39.78 8.27 16.72
N HIS A 33 40.24 9.12 15.80
CA HIS A 33 40.79 10.44 16.08
C HIS A 33 39.86 11.54 15.54
N ALA A 34 39.84 12.71 16.19
CA ALA A 34 39.04 13.83 15.74
C ALA A 34 39.66 15.18 16.11
N VAL A 35 39.31 16.19 15.31
CA VAL A 35 39.66 17.59 15.54
C VAL A 35 38.39 18.37 15.89
N ALA A 36 38.47 19.14 16.96
CA ALA A 36 37.46 20.09 17.39
C ALA A 36 37.91 21.52 17.06
N SER A 37 37.03 22.30 16.46
CA SER A 37 37.27 23.72 16.23
C SER A 37 36.07 24.55 16.67
N ARG A 38 36.32 25.63 17.42
CA ARG A 38 35.30 26.63 17.77
C ARG A 38 35.90 28.03 17.73
N GLY A 39 35.86 28.67 16.57
CA GLY A 39 36.52 29.96 16.37
C GLY A 39 38.04 29.79 16.36
N ALA A 40 38.74 30.50 17.26
CA ALA A 40 40.21 30.41 17.36
C ALA A 40 40.70 29.23 18.22
N LEU A 41 39.80 28.49 18.87
CA LEU A 41 40.15 27.33 19.69
C LEU A 41 40.14 26.06 18.84
N GLY A 42 41.26 25.34 18.83
CA GLY A 42 41.43 24.03 18.21
C GLY A 42 41.88 23.01 19.25
N LEU A 43 41.28 21.82 19.24
CA LEU A 43 41.70 20.67 20.05
C LEU A 43 41.72 19.45 19.14
N GLU A 44 42.69 18.56 19.31
CA GLU A 44 42.75 17.29 18.59
C GLU A 44 43.10 16.16 19.56
N GLY A 45 42.75 14.93 19.19
CA GLY A 45 42.99 13.77 20.03
C GLY A 45 41.89 12.72 19.96
N ASP A 46 42.24 11.51 20.39
CA ASP A 46 41.30 10.39 20.53
C ASP A 46 40.19 10.70 21.55
N TRP A 47 40.49 11.53 22.56
CA TRP A 47 39.51 11.98 23.54
C TRP A 47 38.44 12.89 22.89
N VAL A 48 38.82 13.69 21.89
CA VAL A 48 37.89 14.53 21.11
C VAL A 48 36.97 13.65 20.28
N TRP A 49 37.50 12.55 19.73
CA TRP A 49 36.69 11.57 19.01
C TRP A 49 35.67 10.90 19.94
N ARG A 50 36.06 10.48 21.15
CA ARG A 50 35.11 9.91 22.13
C ARG A 50 34.02 10.90 22.51
N TRP A 51 34.38 12.18 22.64
CA TRP A 51 33.41 13.24 22.89
C TRP A 51 32.42 13.40 21.72
N LYS A 52 32.92 13.40 20.48
CA LYS A 52 32.09 13.42 19.27
C LYS A 52 31.16 12.20 19.19
N ASP A 53 31.69 10.99 19.31
CA ASP A 53 30.92 9.74 19.23
C ASP A 53 29.82 9.72 20.30
N TRP A 54 30.09 10.21 21.51
CA TRP A 54 29.07 10.36 22.54
C TRP A 54 27.97 11.37 22.17
N ILE A 55 28.33 12.55 21.63
CA ILE A 55 27.35 13.55 21.17
C ILE A 55 26.50 12.96 20.05
N ASP A 56 27.12 12.36 19.04
CA ASP A 56 26.45 11.82 17.86
C ASP A 56 25.51 10.69 18.25
N ARG A 57 25.97 9.70 19.04
CA ARG A 57 25.11 8.61 19.52
C ARG A 57 23.97 9.09 20.41
N ARG A 58 24.21 10.11 21.26
CA ARG A 58 23.14 10.69 22.08
C ARG A 58 22.13 11.44 21.22
N PHE A 59 22.57 12.14 20.19
CA PHE A 59 21.69 12.78 19.23
C PHE A 59 20.86 11.74 18.46
N MET A 60 21.51 10.71 17.91
CA MET A 60 20.84 9.62 17.19
C MET A 60 19.85 8.85 18.05
N ARG A 61 20.15 8.60 19.34
CA ARG A 61 19.19 7.96 20.27
C ARG A 61 17.87 8.71 20.38
N ARG A 62 17.85 10.05 20.26
CA ARG A 62 16.59 10.83 20.29
C ARG A 62 15.65 10.52 19.11
N PHE A 63 16.17 9.92 18.04
CA PHE A 63 15.42 9.51 16.86
C PHE A 63 15.21 7.99 16.81
N GLN A 64 15.75 7.23 17.76
CA GLN A 64 15.60 5.79 17.88
C GLN A 64 14.64 5.43 19.03
N ASP A 65 14.76 6.11 20.16
CA ASP A 65 13.96 5.91 21.36
C ASP A 65 12.83 6.95 21.42
N VAL A 66 11.86 6.85 20.52
CA VAL A 66 10.68 7.73 20.51
C VAL A 66 9.69 7.23 21.58
N PRO A 67 9.27 8.06 22.56
CA PRO A 67 8.31 7.63 23.56
C PRO A 67 7.00 7.21 22.90
N VAL A 68 6.44 6.08 23.35
CA VAL A 68 5.14 5.59 22.90
C VAL A 68 4.10 6.67 23.16
N MET A 69 3.46 7.15 22.08
CA MET A 69 2.47 8.20 22.18
C MET A 69 1.23 7.62 22.85
N GLN A 70 0.88 8.12 24.04
CA GLN A 70 -0.43 7.86 24.62
C GLN A 70 -1.44 8.67 23.83
N GLU A 71 -2.44 8.02 23.21
CA GLU A 71 -3.58 8.70 22.61
C GLU A 71 -4.33 9.46 23.71
N LYS A 72 -4.02 10.75 23.86
CA LYS A 72 -4.87 11.71 24.54
C LYS A 72 -5.61 12.48 23.46
N ALA A 73 -6.91 12.68 23.68
CA ALA A 73 -7.71 13.57 22.84
C ALA A 73 -6.97 14.92 22.67
N PRO A 74 -6.85 15.44 21.44
CA PRO A 74 -6.16 16.70 21.23
C PRO A 74 -6.87 17.80 22.03
N PRO A 75 -6.14 18.65 22.77
CA PRO A 75 -6.73 19.85 23.33
C PRO A 75 -7.30 20.73 22.19
N PRO A 76 -8.34 21.55 22.46
CA PRO A 76 -8.92 22.43 21.45
C PRO A 76 -7.84 23.30 20.79
N SER A 77 -7.89 23.42 19.47
CA SER A 77 -6.90 24.14 18.68
C SER A 77 -6.98 25.65 18.98
N PRO A 78 -5.88 26.31 19.39
CA PRO A 78 -5.85 27.75 19.66
C PRO A 78 -5.70 28.59 18.39
N ILE A 79 -5.91 28.01 17.21
CA ILE A 79 -5.76 28.70 15.92
C ILE A 79 -6.94 29.66 15.74
N PRO A 80 -6.70 30.98 15.53
CA PRO A 80 -7.75 31.92 15.20
C PRO A 80 -8.34 31.55 13.84
N LEU A 81 -9.63 31.22 13.83
CA LEU A 81 -10.42 31.03 12.61
C LEU A 81 -11.04 32.39 12.22
N ASP A 82 -11.22 32.64 10.93
CA ASP A 82 -12.00 33.81 10.50
C ASP A 82 -13.50 33.62 10.80
N GLU A 83 -14.30 34.68 10.65
CA GLU A 83 -15.73 34.66 11.02
C GLU A 83 -16.55 33.62 10.24
N GLN A 84 -16.17 33.37 8.98
CA GLN A 84 -16.81 32.35 8.13
C GLN A 84 -16.41 30.95 8.59
N GLU A 85 -15.11 30.72 8.83
CA GLU A 85 -14.56 29.47 9.34
C GLU A 85 -15.09 29.13 10.74
N GLN A 86 -15.27 30.12 11.62
CA GLN A 86 -15.88 29.91 12.93
C GLN A 86 -17.33 29.45 12.80
N THR A 87 -18.10 30.09 11.93
CA THR A 87 -19.50 29.72 11.67
C THR A 87 -19.59 28.29 11.10
N GLN A 88 -18.70 27.95 10.16
CA GLN A 88 -18.59 26.60 9.60
C GLN A 88 -18.17 25.57 10.64
N ALA A 89 -17.18 25.89 11.50
CA ALA A 89 -16.73 24.99 12.55
C ALA A 89 -17.83 24.70 13.57
N ILE A 90 -18.62 25.72 13.96
CA ILE A 90 -19.79 25.55 14.83
C ILE A 90 -20.84 24.66 14.16
N SER A 91 -21.12 24.89 12.88
CA SER A 91 -22.05 24.07 12.09
C SER A 91 -21.56 22.63 11.91
N ALA A 92 -20.25 22.42 11.75
CA ALA A 92 -19.64 21.11 11.60
C ALA A 92 -19.71 20.25 12.88
N VAL A 93 -19.77 20.89 14.05
CA VAL A 93 -19.95 20.25 15.37
C VAL A 93 -21.43 19.92 15.64
N ALA A 94 -22.37 20.61 15.00
CA ALA A 94 -23.79 20.31 15.12
C ALA A 94 -24.16 18.98 14.39
N MET A 95 -25.20 18.31 14.88
CA MET A 95 -25.69 17.01 14.39
C MET A 95 -25.70 16.91 12.85
N ARG A 96 -24.92 15.97 12.30
CA ARG A 96 -24.94 15.62 10.87
C ARG A 96 -25.92 14.48 10.61
N CYS A 97 -26.78 14.64 9.61
CA CYS A 97 -27.78 13.65 9.24
C CYS A 97 -27.13 12.37 8.70
N GLY A 98 -27.48 11.18 9.20
CA GLY A 98 -26.89 9.89 8.80
C GLY A 98 -27.43 9.26 7.51
N GLY A 99 -27.80 10.06 6.50
CA GLY A 99 -28.40 9.61 5.22
C GLY A 99 -27.85 10.36 4.00
N CYS A 100 -28.67 10.61 2.97
CA CYS A 100 -28.25 11.41 1.80
C CYS A 100 -27.77 12.84 2.17
N GLY A 101 -28.18 13.35 3.34
CA GLY A 101 -27.69 14.62 3.89
C GLY A 101 -26.28 14.57 4.47
N ALA A 102 -25.62 13.40 4.51
CA ALA A 102 -24.22 13.25 4.92
C ALA A 102 -23.23 13.49 3.76
N LYS A 103 -23.65 14.07 2.63
CA LYS A 103 -22.76 14.27 1.48
C LYS A 103 -21.84 15.48 1.70
N VAL A 104 -20.66 15.44 1.08
CA VAL A 104 -19.84 16.65 0.90
C VAL A 104 -20.66 17.67 0.11
N GLY A 105 -20.64 18.94 0.54
CA GLY A 105 -21.38 20.03 -0.12
C GLY A 105 -21.03 20.14 -1.61
N SER A 106 -22.04 20.37 -2.45
CA SER A 106 -21.89 20.35 -3.92
C SER A 106 -20.87 21.36 -4.45
N THR A 107 -20.78 22.54 -3.83
CA THR A 107 -19.82 23.58 -4.19
C THR A 107 -18.37 23.16 -3.90
N VAL A 108 -18.14 22.59 -2.71
CA VAL A 108 -16.84 22.04 -2.27
C VAL A 108 -16.41 20.90 -3.20
N LEU A 109 -17.33 19.97 -3.47
CA LEU A 109 -17.06 18.83 -4.33
C LEU A 109 -16.73 19.27 -5.76
N SER A 110 -17.49 20.20 -6.33
CA SER A 110 -17.26 20.69 -7.70
C SER A 110 -15.88 21.32 -7.82
N ARG A 111 -15.50 22.24 -6.92
CA ARG A 111 -14.18 22.87 -6.94
C ARG A 111 -13.04 21.87 -6.76
N ALA A 112 -13.22 20.86 -5.90
CA ALA A 112 -12.22 19.82 -5.71
C ALA A 112 -12.01 18.98 -6.98
N LEU A 113 -13.08 18.68 -7.71
CA LEU A 113 -13.05 17.84 -8.92
C LEU A 113 -12.67 18.61 -10.20
N ASP A 114 -12.88 19.92 -10.27
CA ASP A 114 -12.47 20.75 -11.42
C ASP A 114 -10.96 20.69 -11.71
N ALA A 115 -10.16 20.42 -10.67
CA ALA A 115 -8.71 20.26 -10.77
C ALA A 115 -8.26 18.82 -11.11
N VAL A 116 -9.21 17.89 -11.29
CA VAL A 116 -8.94 16.49 -11.59
C VAL A 116 -9.27 16.24 -13.06
N HIS A 117 -8.38 15.57 -13.78
CA HIS A 117 -8.50 15.37 -15.23
C HIS A 117 -8.54 13.88 -15.61
N PRO A 118 -9.69 13.20 -15.46
CA PRO A 118 -9.88 11.84 -15.96
C PRO A 118 -9.71 11.77 -17.48
N ILE A 119 -9.17 10.66 -17.98
CA ILE A 119 -9.16 10.39 -19.42
C ILE A 119 -10.58 10.33 -19.98
N GLU A 120 -10.71 10.73 -21.24
CA GLU A 120 -11.95 10.62 -22.00
C GLU A 120 -11.93 9.37 -22.86
N ARG A 121 -13.09 8.76 -23.03
CA ARG A 121 -13.26 7.57 -23.87
C ARG A 121 -14.55 7.66 -24.66
N ASP A 122 -14.49 7.29 -25.93
CA ASP A 122 -15.65 7.27 -26.84
C ASP A 122 -16.68 6.19 -26.46
N ASP A 123 -16.26 5.19 -25.67
CA ASP A 123 -17.11 4.12 -25.15
C ASP A 123 -17.85 4.49 -23.85
N VAL A 124 -17.65 5.72 -23.33
CA VAL A 124 -18.43 6.31 -22.24
C VAL A 124 -19.48 7.26 -22.83
N LEU A 125 -20.73 6.81 -22.90
CA LEU A 125 -21.84 7.56 -23.50
C LEU A 125 -22.39 8.62 -22.54
N VAL A 126 -22.44 8.29 -21.24
CA VAL A 126 -22.83 9.20 -20.15
C VAL A 126 -21.83 9.04 -19.02
N GLY A 127 -21.29 10.15 -18.51
CA GLY A 127 -20.21 10.18 -17.53
C GLY A 127 -20.00 11.59 -16.96
N LEU A 128 -18.78 11.93 -16.51
CA LEU A 128 -18.53 13.16 -15.76
C LEU A 128 -18.74 14.48 -16.55
N LYS A 129 -18.63 14.49 -17.88
CA LYS A 129 -18.82 15.71 -18.70
C LYS A 129 -20.27 16.12 -18.89
N ALA A 130 -21.16 15.13 -18.91
CA ALA A 130 -22.60 15.31 -18.97
C ALA A 130 -23.19 14.44 -17.84
N PRO A 131 -22.94 14.83 -16.58
CA PRO A 131 -23.31 13.99 -15.44
C PRO A 131 -24.82 13.88 -15.35
N ASP A 132 -25.28 12.64 -15.23
CA ASP A 132 -26.67 12.25 -15.01
C ASP A 132 -26.71 11.28 -13.80
N ASP A 133 -27.86 10.68 -13.51
CA ASP A 133 -28.04 9.78 -12.36
C ASP A 133 -27.16 8.52 -12.41
N ALA A 134 -26.68 8.13 -13.59
CA ALA A 134 -25.79 6.99 -13.80
C ALA A 134 -24.85 7.20 -15.00
N ALA A 135 -23.73 6.48 -14.99
CA ALA A 135 -22.87 6.37 -16.16
C ALA A 135 -23.39 5.29 -17.12
N VAL A 136 -23.26 5.54 -18.42
CA VAL A 136 -23.60 4.58 -19.48
C VAL A 136 -22.34 4.28 -20.28
N VAL A 137 -21.95 3.01 -20.31
CA VAL A 137 -20.74 2.52 -20.99
C VAL A 137 -21.08 1.44 -22.00
N LYS A 138 -20.45 1.50 -23.18
CA LYS A 138 -20.64 0.53 -24.25
C LYS A 138 -19.70 -0.66 -24.08
N VAL A 139 -20.27 -1.86 -24.00
CA VAL A 139 -19.51 -3.12 -24.05
C VAL A 139 -19.21 -3.45 -25.53
N PRO A 140 -17.94 -3.69 -25.91
CA PRO A 140 -17.62 -4.14 -27.26
C PRO A 140 -18.26 -5.49 -27.61
N ASP A 141 -18.60 -5.69 -28.88
CA ASP A 141 -19.20 -6.94 -29.36
C ASP A 141 -18.26 -8.12 -29.09
N GLY A 142 -18.80 -9.22 -28.56
CA GLY A 142 -18.05 -10.45 -28.26
C GLY A 142 -17.23 -10.43 -26.97
N MET A 143 -17.11 -9.29 -26.27
CA MET A 143 -16.40 -9.19 -25.00
C MET A 143 -17.32 -9.50 -23.81
N ALA A 144 -16.76 -10.06 -22.74
CA ALA A 144 -17.40 -10.14 -21.43
C ALA A 144 -17.05 -8.92 -20.58
N ALA A 145 -17.99 -8.49 -19.73
CA ALA A 145 -17.75 -7.48 -18.72
C ALA A 145 -17.23 -8.11 -17.42
N VAL A 146 -16.23 -7.47 -16.83
CA VAL A 146 -15.65 -7.84 -15.53
C VAL A 146 -15.89 -6.69 -14.57
N HIS A 147 -16.40 -7.00 -13.38
CA HIS A 147 -16.77 -6.03 -12.37
C HIS A 147 -16.09 -6.38 -11.05
N SER A 148 -15.45 -5.41 -10.41
CA SER A 148 -15.00 -5.55 -9.03
C SER A 148 -15.28 -4.28 -8.23
N ILE A 149 -15.33 -4.42 -6.92
CA ILE A 149 -15.43 -3.31 -5.99
C ILE A 149 -14.54 -3.57 -4.78
N ASP A 150 -13.72 -2.57 -4.47
CA ASP A 150 -12.93 -2.58 -3.24
C ASP A 150 -12.99 -1.23 -2.55
N PHE A 151 -12.97 -1.26 -1.22
CA PHE A 151 -13.10 -0.07 -0.39
C PHE A 151 -12.41 -0.28 0.96
N PHE A 152 -11.56 0.67 1.36
CA PHE A 152 -10.92 0.60 2.65
C PHE A 152 -10.66 1.98 3.26
N ARG A 153 -10.42 1.95 4.57
CA ARG A 153 -10.12 3.12 5.39
C ARG A 153 -8.67 3.54 5.18
N ALA A 154 -8.41 4.84 5.25
CA ALA A 154 -7.06 5.40 5.17
C ALA A 154 -6.19 4.84 6.29
N PHE A 155 -5.06 4.25 5.90
CA PHE A 155 -4.03 3.72 6.80
C PHE A 155 -2.78 4.61 6.83
N ILE A 156 -2.78 5.67 6.01
CA ILE A 156 -1.78 6.75 5.95
C ILE A 156 -2.47 8.11 5.92
N ASP A 157 -1.73 9.15 6.30
CA ASP A 157 -2.24 10.52 6.41
C ASP A 157 -2.07 11.34 5.12
N ASP A 158 -1.39 10.81 4.09
CA ASP A 158 -1.22 11.46 2.78
C ASP A 158 -2.40 11.09 1.85
N PRO A 159 -3.32 12.02 1.52
CA PRO A 159 -4.49 11.71 0.72
C PRO A 159 -4.12 11.35 -0.73
N TYR A 160 -3.09 11.98 -1.31
CA TYR A 160 -2.69 11.73 -2.69
C TYR A 160 -2.12 10.32 -2.85
N MET A 161 -1.20 9.92 -1.96
CA MET A 161 -0.67 8.55 -1.95
C MET A 161 -1.76 7.52 -1.63
N PHE A 162 -2.68 7.85 -0.72
CA PHE A 162 -3.83 6.99 -0.41
C PHE A 162 -4.72 6.79 -1.65
N GLY A 163 -4.99 7.85 -2.41
CA GLY A 163 -5.69 7.80 -3.69
C GLY A 163 -5.05 6.85 -4.70
N LYS A 164 -3.72 6.97 -4.88
CA LYS A 164 -2.96 6.07 -5.77
C LYS A 164 -3.10 4.61 -5.35
N ILE A 165 -2.92 4.33 -4.07
CA ILE A 165 -2.97 2.95 -3.55
C ILE A 165 -4.38 2.37 -3.65
N ALA A 166 -5.43 3.15 -3.34
CA ALA A 166 -6.82 2.70 -3.46
C ALA A 166 -7.19 2.36 -4.90
N ALA A 167 -6.87 3.23 -5.86
CA ALA A 167 -7.11 2.95 -7.27
C ALA A 167 -6.33 1.70 -7.74
N ASN A 168 -5.06 1.58 -7.35
CA ASN A 168 -4.24 0.44 -7.73
C ASN A 168 -4.76 -0.88 -7.14
N HIS A 169 -5.21 -0.84 -5.88
CA HIS A 169 -5.81 -1.99 -5.20
C HIS A 169 -7.08 -2.44 -5.93
N SER A 170 -8.02 -1.53 -6.18
CA SER A 170 -9.28 -1.86 -6.85
C SER A 170 -9.08 -2.38 -8.28
N LEU A 171 -8.09 -1.88 -9.02
CA LEU A 171 -7.73 -2.41 -10.34
C LEU A 171 -7.06 -3.79 -10.29
N GLY A 172 -6.52 -4.18 -9.13
CA GLY A 172 -5.81 -5.45 -8.91
C GLY A 172 -6.63 -6.67 -9.34
N ASP A 173 -7.91 -6.69 -9.00
CA ASP A 173 -8.84 -7.78 -9.38
C ASP A 173 -9.00 -7.92 -10.90
N LEU A 174 -9.14 -6.79 -11.62
CA LEU A 174 -9.26 -6.82 -13.08
C LEU A 174 -7.98 -7.38 -13.70
N PHE A 175 -6.82 -6.95 -13.23
CA PHE A 175 -5.53 -7.46 -13.70
C PHE A 175 -5.31 -8.93 -13.36
N ALA A 176 -5.75 -9.38 -12.18
CA ALA A 176 -5.69 -10.79 -11.79
C ALA A 176 -6.51 -11.69 -12.73
N MET A 177 -7.59 -11.16 -13.30
CA MET A 177 -8.40 -11.84 -14.32
C MET A 177 -7.89 -11.66 -15.75
N GLY A 178 -6.91 -10.79 -15.98
CA GLY A 178 -6.41 -10.42 -17.31
C GLY A 178 -7.28 -9.41 -18.05
N ALA A 179 -8.23 -8.77 -17.37
CA ALA A 179 -9.19 -7.86 -17.99
C ALA A 179 -8.55 -6.49 -18.23
N ALA A 180 -8.91 -5.87 -19.37
CA ALA A 180 -8.55 -4.49 -19.66
C ALA A 180 -9.48 -3.54 -18.91
N PRO A 181 -8.97 -2.67 -18.01
CA PRO A 181 -9.81 -1.70 -17.31
C PRO A 181 -10.47 -0.72 -18.29
N GLN A 182 -11.70 -0.30 -17.98
CA GLN A 182 -12.45 0.63 -18.81
C GLN A 182 -13.01 1.81 -18.03
N SER A 183 -13.74 1.57 -16.95
CA SER A 183 -14.34 2.63 -16.15
C SER A 183 -14.28 2.36 -14.66
N ALA A 184 -14.32 3.44 -13.88
CA ALA A 184 -14.42 3.39 -12.43
C ALA A 184 -15.45 4.38 -11.91
N THR A 185 -16.15 4.00 -10.84
CA THR A 185 -16.90 4.94 -9.99
C THR A 185 -16.30 4.98 -8.59
N ALA A 186 -16.07 6.17 -8.07
CA ALA A 186 -15.46 6.36 -6.75
C ALA A 186 -16.49 6.24 -5.64
N VAL A 187 -16.12 5.66 -4.51
CA VAL A 187 -16.86 5.73 -3.24
C VAL A 187 -15.92 6.27 -2.18
N ALA A 188 -16.20 7.49 -1.68
CA ALA A 188 -15.32 8.17 -0.74
C ALA A 188 -16.07 8.56 0.54
N THR A 189 -15.43 8.35 1.68
CA THR A 189 -15.82 8.93 2.96
C THR A 189 -14.78 9.96 3.37
N VAL A 190 -15.20 11.19 3.65
CA VAL A 190 -14.30 12.31 3.96
C VAL A 190 -14.56 12.82 5.38
N PRO A 191 -13.52 13.05 6.19
CA PRO A 191 -13.69 13.66 7.49
C PRO A 191 -14.35 15.04 7.43
N PRO A 192 -15.31 15.33 8.31
CA PRO A 192 -15.90 16.65 8.41
C PRO A 192 -14.84 17.69 8.81
N GLY A 193 -14.89 18.88 8.21
CA GLY A 193 -13.97 19.95 8.53
C GLY A 193 -14.35 21.26 7.85
N LEU A 194 -13.45 22.24 7.93
CA LEU A 194 -13.57 23.48 7.15
C LEU A 194 -13.65 23.13 5.66
N GLU A 195 -14.50 23.83 4.91
CA GLU A 195 -14.74 23.54 3.50
C GLU A 195 -13.45 23.50 2.68
N SER A 196 -12.54 24.46 2.92
CA SER A 196 -11.23 24.53 2.26
C SER A 196 -10.36 23.29 2.51
N LYS A 197 -10.44 22.69 3.70
CA LYS A 197 -9.69 21.49 4.06
C LYS A 197 -10.31 20.22 3.49
N VAL A 198 -11.63 20.16 3.46
CA VAL A 198 -12.36 19.07 2.78
C VAL A 198 -12.05 19.11 1.28
N GLU A 199 -12.10 20.30 0.67
CA GLU A 199 -11.75 20.52 -0.73
C GLU A 199 -10.32 20.06 -1.06
N ASP A 200 -9.33 20.51 -0.28
CA ASP A 200 -7.93 20.10 -0.46
C ASP A 200 -7.75 18.58 -0.34
N THR A 201 -8.42 17.96 0.65
CA THR A 201 -8.35 16.52 0.89
C THR A 201 -8.93 15.73 -0.28
N VAL A 202 -10.12 16.10 -0.74
CA VAL A 202 -10.79 15.46 -1.89
C VAL A 202 -9.95 15.65 -3.15
N ARG A 203 -9.47 16.86 -3.43
CA ARG A 203 -8.66 17.16 -4.61
C ARG A 203 -7.40 16.31 -4.64
N LEU A 204 -6.61 16.29 -3.57
CA LEU A 204 -5.36 15.52 -3.50
C LEU A 204 -5.62 14.03 -3.68
N MET A 205 -6.61 13.51 -2.95
CA MET A 205 -7.00 12.10 -3.00
C MET A 205 -7.44 11.67 -4.40
N MET A 206 -8.33 12.44 -5.03
CA MET A 206 -8.81 12.13 -6.37
C MET A 206 -7.75 12.35 -7.44
N THR A 207 -6.83 13.31 -7.27
CA THR A 207 -5.69 13.51 -8.19
C THR A 207 -4.81 12.27 -8.22
N GLY A 208 -4.44 11.71 -7.06
CA GLY A 208 -3.65 10.49 -6.99
C GLY A 208 -4.36 9.29 -7.60
N ALA A 209 -5.65 9.12 -7.30
CA ALA A 209 -6.44 8.04 -7.87
C ALA A 209 -6.54 8.13 -9.40
N VAL A 210 -6.87 9.31 -9.92
CA VAL A 210 -7.05 9.52 -11.36
C VAL A 210 -5.75 9.37 -12.14
N GLU A 211 -4.60 9.71 -11.57
CA GLU A 211 -3.31 9.40 -12.19
C GLU A 211 -3.14 7.89 -12.46
N VAL A 212 -3.50 7.04 -11.49
CA VAL A 212 -3.41 5.58 -11.63
C VAL A 212 -4.47 5.04 -12.59
N LEU A 213 -5.72 5.52 -12.49
CA LEU A 213 -6.81 5.14 -13.39
C LEU A 213 -6.47 5.50 -14.85
N ASN A 214 -6.01 6.73 -15.09
CA ASN A 214 -5.63 7.21 -16.42
C ASN A 214 -4.49 6.38 -17.01
N ALA A 215 -3.45 6.08 -16.21
CA ALA A 215 -2.34 5.25 -16.65
C ALA A 215 -2.79 3.83 -17.05
N ALA A 216 -3.84 3.32 -16.39
CA ALA A 216 -4.44 2.03 -16.71
C ALA A 216 -5.42 2.07 -17.90
N GLY A 217 -5.69 3.24 -18.48
CA GLY A 217 -6.73 3.40 -19.50
C GLY A 217 -8.16 3.35 -18.94
N CYS A 218 -8.34 3.47 -17.62
CA CYS A 218 -9.62 3.43 -16.93
C CYS A 218 -10.19 4.84 -16.72
N ALA A 219 -11.37 5.14 -17.25
CA ALA A 219 -12.01 6.44 -17.08
C ALA A 219 -12.76 6.51 -15.75
N LEU A 220 -12.54 7.56 -14.95
CA LEU A 220 -13.45 7.88 -13.84
C LEU A 220 -14.74 8.45 -14.43
N VAL A 221 -15.88 7.76 -14.23
CA VAL A 221 -17.16 8.13 -14.87
C VAL A 221 -18.22 8.63 -13.88
N GLY A 222 -17.95 8.57 -12.59
CA GLY A 222 -18.86 9.03 -11.54
C GLY A 222 -18.37 8.67 -10.15
N GLY A 223 -19.24 8.83 -9.16
CA GLY A 223 -18.96 8.40 -7.80
C GLY A 223 -19.91 8.94 -6.75
N HIS A 224 -19.61 8.62 -5.49
CA HIS A 224 -20.36 9.03 -4.32
C HIS A 224 -19.40 9.50 -3.22
N THR A 225 -19.69 10.66 -2.64
CA THR A 225 -18.95 11.20 -1.50
C THR A 225 -19.87 11.32 -0.29
N GLY A 226 -19.50 10.66 0.80
CA GLY A 226 -20.10 10.85 2.12
C GLY A 226 -19.11 11.49 3.08
N GLU A 227 -19.64 12.08 4.14
CA GLU A 227 -18.89 12.60 5.27
C GLU A 227 -18.94 11.56 6.39
N GLY A 228 -17.81 11.33 7.04
CA GLY A 228 -17.71 10.33 8.09
C GLY A 228 -16.43 10.49 8.89
N ARG A 229 -16.34 9.81 10.03
CA ARG A 229 -15.23 10.02 10.99
C ARG A 229 -13.85 9.65 10.42
N GLU A 230 -13.79 8.65 9.55
CA GLU A 230 -12.54 8.11 9.02
C GLU A 230 -12.50 8.35 7.50
N LEU A 231 -11.37 8.86 6.99
CA LEU A 231 -11.13 8.97 5.56
C LEU A 231 -11.14 7.55 4.97
N ALA A 232 -11.86 7.35 3.88
CA ALA A 232 -11.92 6.08 3.19
C ALA A 232 -12.17 6.30 1.70
N LEU A 233 -11.66 5.40 0.87
CA LEU A 233 -11.79 5.45 -0.57
C LEU A 233 -11.86 4.04 -1.12
N GLY A 234 -12.63 3.90 -2.19
CA GLY A 234 -12.75 2.69 -2.96
C GLY A 234 -13.26 3.01 -4.35
N PHE A 235 -13.18 2.01 -5.22
CA PHE A 235 -13.67 2.11 -6.58
C PHE A 235 -14.46 0.85 -6.92
N ALA A 236 -15.63 1.05 -7.51
CA ALA A 236 -16.21 0.01 -8.36
C ALA A 236 -15.60 0.16 -9.74
N VAL A 237 -14.85 -0.84 -10.18
CA VAL A 237 -14.13 -0.85 -11.45
C VAL A 237 -14.77 -1.85 -12.41
N ASN A 238 -14.79 -1.46 -13.68
CA ASN A 238 -15.28 -2.27 -14.78
C ASN A 238 -14.17 -2.44 -15.81
N GLY A 239 -14.08 -3.63 -16.37
CA GLY A 239 -13.19 -3.96 -17.47
C GLY A 239 -13.84 -4.89 -18.48
N TYR A 240 -13.14 -5.13 -19.58
CA TYR A 240 -13.56 -6.05 -20.63
C TYR A 240 -12.50 -7.10 -20.89
N ILE A 241 -12.95 -8.28 -21.31
CA ILE A 241 -12.07 -9.40 -21.61
C ILE A 241 -12.70 -10.32 -22.66
N ASP A 242 -11.88 -10.93 -23.50
CA ASP A 242 -12.31 -12.07 -24.30
C ASP A 242 -12.65 -13.23 -23.33
N PRO A 243 -13.86 -13.80 -23.36
CA PRO A 243 -14.23 -14.91 -22.49
C PRO A 243 -13.26 -16.11 -22.53
N ALA A 244 -12.53 -16.30 -23.63
CA ALA A 244 -11.53 -17.35 -23.79
C ALA A 244 -10.19 -17.06 -23.10
N GLU A 245 -9.91 -15.80 -22.77
CA GLU A 245 -8.63 -15.35 -22.20
C GLU A 245 -8.68 -15.10 -20.68
N VAL A 246 -9.84 -15.34 -20.05
CA VAL A 246 -10.05 -15.12 -18.62
C VAL A 246 -9.08 -15.95 -17.78
N MET A 247 -8.22 -15.26 -17.03
CA MET A 247 -7.42 -15.89 -15.98
C MET A 247 -8.31 -16.12 -14.76
N GLN A 248 -8.29 -17.36 -14.26
CA GLN A 248 -9.07 -17.77 -13.09
C GLN A 248 -8.13 -18.13 -11.94
N LYS A 249 -8.67 -18.18 -10.72
CA LYS A 249 -7.92 -18.70 -9.56
C LYS A 249 -7.64 -20.21 -9.70
N GLY A 250 -8.54 -20.95 -10.35
CA GLY A 250 -8.35 -22.36 -10.69
C GLY A 250 -7.59 -22.56 -12.00
N GLY A 251 -7.13 -23.78 -12.24
CA GLY A 251 -6.39 -24.15 -13.45
C GLY A 251 -4.90 -24.39 -13.22
N MET A 252 -4.45 -24.45 -11.97
CA MET A 252 -3.11 -24.91 -11.64
C MET A 252 -2.94 -26.37 -12.10
N LYS A 253 -1.77 -26.69 -12.65
CA LYS A 253 -1.43 -28.03 -13.14
C LYS A 253 -0.16 -28.54 -12.45
N PRO A 254 -0.08 -29.84 -12.11
CA PRO A 254 1.13 -30.42 -11.55
C PRO A 254 2.37 -30.12 -12.41
N GLY A 255 3.49 -29.86 -11.74
CA GLY A 255 4.76 -29.52 -12.39
C GLY A 255 4.88 -28.06 -12.82
N GLN A 256 3.92 -27.18 -12.50
CA GLN A 256 4.04 -25.74 -12.75
C GLN A 256 4.82 -25.02 -11.63
N ALA A 257 5.44 -23.89 -11.99
CA ALA A 257 6.06 -22.98 -11.05
C ALA A 257 5.02 -22.00 -10.47
N ILE A 258 5.19 -21.61 -9.20
CA ILE A 258 4.36 -20.60 -8.54
C ILE A 258 5.17 -19.31 -8.47
N VAL A 259 4.71 -18.26 -9.14
CA VAL A 259 5.38 -16.95 -9.24
C VAL A 259 4.64 -15.93 -8.38
N LEU A 260 5.40 -15.12 -7.65
CA LEU A 260 4.88 -13.95 -6.91
C LEU A 260 5.57 -12.69 -7.43
N THR A 261 4.79 -11.66 -7.79
CA THR A 261 5.32 -10.47 -8.49
C THR A 261 5.74 -9.31 -7.57
N LYS A 262 5.33 -9.33 -6.30
CA LYS A 262 5.68 -8.30 -5.31
C LYS A 262 6.05 -8.89 -3.95
N PRO A 263 6.87 -8.19 -3.15
CA PRO A 263 7.25 -8.64 -1.82
C PRO A 263 6.09 -8.58 -0.82
N LEU A 264 6.16 -9.43 0.19
CA LEU A 264 5.20 -9.52 1.30
C LEU A 264 5.62 -8.65 2.49
N GLY A 265 4.66 -8.31 3.34
CA GLY A 265 4.90 -7.73 4.66
C GLY A 265 4.22 -6.38 4.92
N THR A 266 3.36 -5.90 4.02
CA THR A 266 2.69 -4.61 4.20
C THR A 266 1.88 -4.57 5.50
N GLY A 267 1.14 -5.63 5.83
CA GLY A 267 0.31 -5.71 7.03
C GLY A 267 1.09 -5.53 8.34
N THR A 268 2.21 -6.25 8.51
CA THR A 268 3.04 -6.14 9.71
C THR A 268 3.75 -4.78 9.80
N LEU A 269 4.20 -4.22 8.68
CA LEU A 269 4.85 -2.90 8.63
C LEU A 269 3.87 -1.79 9.05
N PHE A 270 2.65 -1.78 8.53
CA PHE A 270 1.65 -0.79 8.91
C PHE A 270 1.13 -0.98 10.35
N ALA A 271 1.09 -2.22 10.84
CA ALA A 271 0.81 -2.48 12.26
C ALA A 271 1.92 -1.90 13.17
N ALA A 272 3.19 -1.98 12.76
CA ALA A 272 4.31 -1.40 13.47
C ALA A 272 4.35 0.14 13.37
N LEU A 273 3.94 0.71 12.23
CA LEU A 273 3.76 2.15 12.07
C LEU A 273 2.77 2.73 13.09
N LYS A 274 1.63 2.06 13.29
CA LYS A 274 0.64 2.47 14.31
C LYS A 274 1.20 2.43 15.74
N LYS A 275 2.24 1.63 16.00
CA LYS A 275 2.95 1.56 17.29
C LYS A 275 4.19 2.47 17.35
N LEU A 276 4.49 3.22 16.29
CA LEU A 276 5.73 4.00 16.12
C LEU A 276 7.01 3.16 16.32
N ALA A 277 6.94 1.86 16.06
CA ALA A 277 8.02 0.89 16.25
C ALA A 277 8.64 0.47 14.90
N ILE A 278 8.82 1.43 14.00
CA ILE A 278 9.21 1.22 12.60
C ILE A 278 10.25 2.26 12.16
N LYS A 279 11.07 1.92 11.17
CA LYS A 279 11.95 2.88 10.48
C LYS A 279 11.19 3.50 9.30
N GLY A 280 11.24 4.82 9.15
CA GLY A 280 10.52 5.54 8.07
C GLY A 280 10.76 4.95 6.68
N ARG A 281 12.03 4.67 6.33
CA ARG A 281 12.40 4.05 5.05
C ARG A 281 11.67 2.74 4.74
N TRP A 282 11.32 1.93 5.76
CA TRP A 282 10.59 0.68 5.56
C TRP A 282 9.16 0.93 5.11
N ILE A 283 8.55 2.03 5.56
CA ILE A 283 7.24 2.48 5.10
C ILE A 283 7.33 3.11 3.72
N ASP A 284 8.38 3.89 3.44
CA ASP A 284 8.60 4.45 2.10
C ASP A 284 8.71 3.33 1.04
N ASP A 285 9.50 2.28 1.32
CA ASP A 285 9.64 1.11 0.44
C ASP A 285 8.31 0.36 0.27
N ALA A 286 7.52 0.21 1.34
CA ALA A 286 6.20 -0.40 1.29
C ALA A 286 5.22 0.42 0.46
N LEU A 287 5.19 1.76 0.64
CA LEU A 287 4.35 2.67 -0.14
C LEU A 287 4.72 2.65 -1.62
N ALA A 288 6.02 2.61 -1.94
CA ALA A 288 6.49 2.47 -3.32
C ALA A 288 5.99 1.17 -3.95
N SER A 289 6.13 0.03 -3.25
CA SER A 289 5.63 -1.29 -3.71
C SER A 289 4.11 -1.29 -3.97
N MET A 290 3.33 -0.69 -3.07
CA MET A 290 1.87 -0.58 -3.21
C MET A 290 1.41 0.33 -4.35
N CYS A 291 2.27 1.24 -4.82
CA CYS A 291 1.98 2.11 -5.97
C CYS A 291 2.34 1.48 -7.32
N VAL A 292 3.03 0.32 -7.35
CA VAL A 292 3.33 -0.37 -8.60
C VAL A 292 2.08 -1.05 -9.15
N SER A 293 1.68 -0.75 -10.39
CA SER A 293 0.51 -1.37 -11.03
C SER A 293 0.74 -2.86 -11.32
N ASN A 294 -0.32 -3.68 -11.22
CA ASN A 294 -0.28 -5.09 -11.63
C ASN A 294 -0.55 -5.29 -13.14
N GLN A 295 -0.81 -4.24 -13.91
CA GLN A 295 -1.19 -4.30 -15.32
C GLN A 295 -0.16 -5.03 -16.20
N GLN A 296 1.11 -4.59 -16.16
CA GLN A 296 2.16 -5.20 -16.97
C GLN A 296 2.48 -6.61 -16.50
N ALA A 297 2.45 -6.86 -15.18
CA ALA A 297 2.63 -8.19 -14.61
C ALA A 297 1.58 -9.18 -15.13
N ALA A 298 0.30 -8.79 -15.20
CA ALA A 298 -0.76 -9.63 -15.74
C ALA A 298 -0.49 -10.03 -17.20
N ALA A 299 -0.16 -9.05 -18.06
CA ALA A 299 0.16 -9.32 -19.46
C ALA A 299 1.39 -10.23 -19.63
N ILE A 300 2.43 -10.02 -18.82
CA ILE A 300 3.64 -10.87 -18.84
C ILE A 300 3.30 -12.30 -18.41
N LEU A 301 2.56 -12.47 -17.30
CA LEU A 301 2.14 -13.78 -16.81
C LEU A 301 1.31 -14.53 -17.86
N GLN A 302 0.33 -13.86 -18.47
CA GLN A 302 -0.53 -14.43 -19.51
C GLN A 302 0.28 -14.85 -20.74
N SER A 303 1.18 -14.00 -21.24
CA SER A 303 2.04 -14.31 -22.39
C SER A 303 3.02 -15.46 -22.16
N HIS A 304 3.35 -15.75 -20.89
CA HIS A 304 4.17 -16.90 -20.49
C HIS A 304 3.35 -18.13 -20.12
N GLY A 305 2.05 -18.12 -20.41
CA GLY A 305 1.17 -19.28 -20.26
C GLY A 305 0.66 -19.51 -18.85
N ALA A 306 0.47 -18.45 -18.06
CA ALA A 306 -0.17 -18.56 -16.75
C ALA A 306 -1.51 -19.30 -16.88
N THR A 307 -1.70 -20.32 -16.05
CA THR A 307 -2.94 -21.13 -16.06
C THR A 307 -3.86 -20.86 -14.89
N ALA A 308 -3.34 -20.19 -13.86
CA ALA A 308 -4.12 -19.65 -12.76
C ALA A 308 -3.46 -18.36 -12.26
N CYS A 309 -4.27 -17.39 -11.83
CA CYS A 309 -3.80 -16.12 -11.32
C CYS A 309 -4.77 -15.55 -10.28
N THR A 310 -4.23 -14.88 -9.26
CA THR A 310 -4.96 -14.07 -8.28
C THR A 310 -4.05 -12.93 -7.83
N ASP A 311 -4.60 -11.85 -7.29
CA ASP A 311 -3.82 -10.88 -6.54
C ASP A 311 -3.72 -11.30 -5.06
N VAL A 312 -2.64 -10.93 -4.39
CA VAL A 312 -2.42 -11.22 -2.97
C VAL A 312 -2.82 -10.02 -2.14
N THR A 313 -3.95 -10.14 -1.43
CA THR A 313 -4.56 -9.05 -0.63
C THR A 313 -4.84 -9.48 0.83
N GLY A 314 -6.04 -9.23 1.35
CA GLY A 314 -6.37 -9.31 2.78
C GLY A 314 -6.25 -10.69 3.42
N PHE A 315 -6.38 -11.77 2.65
CA PHE A 315 -6.25 -13.14 3.19
C PHE A 315 -4.79 -13.63 3.30
N GLY A 316 -3.83 -12.81 2.88
CA GLY A 316 -2.42 -13.17 2.85
C GLY A 316 -2.09 -14.24 1.80
N LEU A 317 -0.80 -14.54 1.66
CA LEU A 317 -0.31 -15.47 0.63
C LEU A 317 -0.97 -16.86 0.76
N LEU A 318 -1.07 -17.38 1.99
CA LEU A 318 -1.61 -18.72 2.20
C LEU A 318 -3.10 -18.80 1.83
N GLY A 319 -3.89 -17.80 2.18
CA GLY A 319 -5.32 -17.80 1.88
C GLY A 319 -5.57 -17.83 0.38
N HIS A 320 -4.90 -16.95 -0.35
CA HIS A 320 -4.99 -16.88 -1.80
C HIS A 320 -4.46 -18.15 -2.47
N LEU A 321 -3.35 -18.73 -2.01
CA LEU A 321 -2.85 -20.00 -2.56
C LEU A 321 -3.83 -21.17 -2.33
N VAL A 322 -4.48 -21.23 -1.16
CA VAL A 322 -5.49 -22.26 -0.87
C VAL A 322 -6.73 -22.10 -1.76
N GLU A 323 -7.11 -20.85 -2.09
CA GLU A 323 -8.17 -20.58 -3.06
C GLU A 323 -7.81 -21.01 -4.49
N MET A 324 -6.53 -21.09 -4.83
CA MET A 324 -6.07 -21.56 -6.14
C MET A 324 -5.93 -23.09 -6.20
N THR A 325 -5.38 -23.73 -5.16
CA THR A 325 -5.11 -25.18 -5.15
C THR A 325 -6.38 -26.02 -5.11
N ARG A 326 -7.35 -25.63 -4.26
CA ARG A 326 -8.61 -26.37 -4.08
C ARG A 326 -9.43 -26.57 -5.36
N PRO A 327 -9.81 -25.52 -6.12
CA PRO A 327 -10.56 -25.71 -7.36
C PRO A 327 -9.73 -26.38 -8.47
N SER A 328 -8.41 -26.34 -8.35
CA SER A 328 -7.50 -26.98 -9.31
C SER A 328 -7.29 -28.48 -9.04
N GLY A 329 -7.65 -28.99 -7.86
CA GLY A 329 -7.42 -30.39 -7.49
C GLY A 329 -5.92 -30.73 -7.47
N VAL A 330 -5.11 -29.85 -6.87
CA VAL A 330 -3.65 -29.99 -6.78
C VAL A 330 -3.15 -29.62 -5.38
N ASP A 331 -1.93 -30.02 -5.07
CA ASP A 331 -1.18 -29.52 -3.91
C ASP A 331 -0.15 -28.48 -4.36
N ALA A 332 0.43 -27.75 -3.40
CA ALA A 332 1.51 -26.81 -3.65
C ALA A 332 2.63 -26.96 -2.63
N ILE A 333 3.86 -26.82 -3.10
CA ILE A 333 5.06 -26.67 -2.27
C ILE A 333 5.49 -25.21 -2.29
N LEU A 334 5.60 -24.59 -1.12
CA LEU A 334 6.13 -23.24 -0.95
C LEU A 334 7.52 -23.26 -0.32
N TRP A 335 8.42 -22.45 -0.88
CA TRP A 335 9.79 -22.28 -0.42
C TRP A 335 9.94 -21.02 0.42
N LEU A 336 10.09 -21.17 1.73
CA LEU A 336 10.09 -20.03 2.64
C LEU A 336 11.26 -19.07 2.39
N ARG A 337 12.47 -19.58 2.08
CA ARG A 337 13.64 -18.72 1.77
C ARG A 337 13.54 -17.98 0.45
N ARG A 338 12.63 -18.38 -0.44
CA ARG A 338 12.40 -17.72 -1.74
C ARG A 338 11.35 -16.63 -1.68
N LEU A 339 10.53 -16.58 -0.61
CA LEU A 339 9.53 -15.53 -0.46
C LEU A 339 10.19 -14.14 -0.53
N PRO A 340 9.76 -13.25 -1.43
CA PRO A 340 10.21 -11.86 -1.45
C PRO A 340 9.57 -11.12 -0.27
N VAL A 341 10.36 -10.35 0.47
CA VAL A 341 9.93 -9.73 1.73
C VAL A 341 10.36 -8.27 1.76
N LEU A 342 9.44 -7.38 2.16
CA LEU A 342 9.73 -5.97 2.38
C LEU A 342 10.71 -5.80 3.54
N ALA A 343 11.65 -4.85 3.39
CA ALA A 343 12.60 -4.54 4.44
C ALA A 343 11.89 -4.20 5.75
N GLY A 344 12.31 -4.82 6.86
CA GLY A 344 11.71 -4.63 8.18
C GLY A 344 10.60 -5.61 8.54
N ALA A 345 10.01 -6.34 7.58
CA ALA A 345 8.85 -7.19 7.86
C ALA A 345 9.19 -8.43 8.71
N GLU A 346 10.38 -9.02 8.53
CA GLU A 346 10.87 -10.08 9.40
C GLU A 346 11.15 -9.55 10.81
N GLU A 347 11.74 -8.36 10.92
CA GLU A 347 12.04 -7.73 12.21
C GLU A 347 10.76 -7.35 12.99
N THR A 348 9.73 -6.82 12.32
CA THR A 348 8.46 -6.50 12.97
C THR A 348 7.73 -7.75 13.43
N LEU A 349 7.77 -8.84 12.65
CA LEU A 349 7.21 -10.13 13.06
C LEU A 349 7.98 -10.76 14.22
N ALA A 350 9.32 -10.71 14.19
CA ALA A 350 10.15 -11.19 15.29
C ALA A 350 9.90 -10.41 16.59
N ALA A 351 9.52 -9.13 16.49
CA ALA A 351 9.07 -8.32 17.62
C ALA A 351 7.60 -8.57 18.04
N GLY A 352 6.92 -9.56 17.43
CA GLY A 352 5.53 -9.91 17.74
C GLY A 352 4.50 -8.88 17.22
N VAL A 353 4.85 -8.05 16.24
CA VAL A 353 3.93 -7.07 15.65
C VAL A 353 3.24 -7.66 14.43
N GLN A 354 1.93 -7.76 14.49
CA GLN A 354 1.09 -8.32 13.44
C GLN A 354 -0.12 -7.41 13.17
N SER A 355 -0.65 -7.47 11.96
CA SER A 355 -1.93 -6.83 11.61
C SER A 355 -3.10 -7.41 12.41
N SER A 356 -4.14 -6.61 12.65
CA SER A 356 -5.36 -7.02 13.34
C SER A 356 -6.11 -8.17 12.64
N LEU A 357 -5.91 -8.35 11.32
CA LEU A 357 -6.51 -9.45 10.56
C LEU A 357 -5.66 -10.73 10.59
N ALA A 358 -4.38 -10.64 10.92
CA ALA A 358 -3.47 -11.79 10.91
C ALA A 358 -3.95 -12.96 11.80
N PRO A 359 -4.50 -12.76 13.02
CA PRO A 359 -5.04 -13.86 13.82
C PRO A 359 -6.18 -14.65 13.13
N SER A 360 -6.98 -13.98 12.31
CA SER A 360 -8.02 -14.64 11.51
C SER A 360 -7.41 -15.47 10.38
N ASN A 361 -6.43 -14.91 9.66
CA ASN A 361 -5.70 -15.62 8.60
C ASN A 361 -4.90 -16.81 9.15
N VAL A 362 -4.35 -16.72 10.36
CA VAL A 362 -3.64 -17.81 11.04
C VAL A 362 -4.53 -19.04 11.28
N ARG A 363 -5.87 -18.94 11.17
CA ARG A 363 -6.75 -20.13 11.16
C ARG A 363 -6.53 -21.02 9.93
N LEU A 364 -6.05 -20.44 8.83
CA LEU A 364 -5.75 -21.15 7.59
C LEU A 364 -4.49 -22.00 7.67
N ARG A 365 -3.70 -21.90 8.75
CA ARG A 365 -2.55 -22.78 9.00
C ARG A 365 -2.87 -24.27 8.96
N ARG A 366 -4.15 -24.63 9.19
CA ARG A 366 -4.66 -26.00 9.04
C ARG A 366 -4.58 -26.54 7.61
N ALA A 367 -4.27 -25.70 6.62
CA ALA A 367 -4.01 -26.11 5.25
C ALA A 367 -2.53 -26.45 5.01
N ILE A 368 -1.67 -26.32 6.02
CA ILE A 368 -0.23 -26.56 5.95
C ILE A 368 0.12 -27.91 6.61
N HIS A 369 0.79 -28.76 5.87
CA HIS A 369 1.44 -29.96 6.37
C HIS A 369 2.51 -29.67 7.41
N ASP A 370 2.54 -30.48 8.48
CA ASP A 370 3.57 -30.44 9.53
C ASP A 370 3.86 -29.03 10.06
N GLN A 371 2.82 -28.20 10.17
CA GLN A 371 2.94 -26.77 10.51
C GLN A 371 3.79 -26.49 11.75
N ALA A 372 3.82 -27.40 12.74
CA ALA A 372 4.58 -27.24 13.98
C ALA A 372 6.10 -27.11 13.72
N LYS A 373 6.60 -27.69 12.63
CA LYS A 373 8.00 -27.60 12.19
C LYS A 373 8.39 -26.17 11.80
N TRP A 374 7.44 -25.36 11.34
CA TRP A 374 7.71 -24.09 10.67
C TRP A 374 7.45 -22.86 11.53
N VAL A 375 6.85 -23.01 12.71
CA VAL A 375 6.45 -21.89 13.58
C VAL A 375 7.62 -20.97 13.94
N SER A 376 8.83 -21.52 14.07
CA SER A 376 10.05 -20.75 14.38
C SER A 376 10.72 -20.11 13.16
N HIS A 377 10.29 -20.45 11.93
CA HIS A 377 10.88 -19.89 10.72
C HIS A 377 10.51 -18.40 10.60
N PRO A 378 11.47 -17.47 10.38
CA PRO A 378 11.22 -16.01 10.39
C PRO A 378 10.10 -15.56 9.45
N ARG A 379 9.97 -16.23 8.30
CA ARG A 379 8.98 -15.93 7.27
C ARG A 379 7.65 -16.67 7.39
N TYR A 380 7.51 -17.59 8.35
CA TYR A 380 6.26 -18.33 8.51
C TYR A 380 5.08 -17.40 8.80
N GLY A 381 5.30 -16.37 9.63
CA GLY A 381 4.29 -15.35 9.93
C GLY A 381 3.81 -14.56 8.70
N LEU A 382 4.65 -14.39 7.67
CA LEU A 382 4.31 -13.64 6.46
C LEU A 382 3.26 -14.34 5.59
N LEU A 383 3.14 -15.67 5.71
CA LEU A 383 2.12 -16.44 4.99
C LEU A 383 0.69 -15.99 5.34
N PHE A 384 0.50 -15.44 6.54
CA PHE A 384 -0.79 -15.03 7.08
C PHE A 384 -0.97 -13.50 7.09
N ASP A 385 0.09 -12.75 6.77
CA ASP A 385 0.07 -11.30 6.82
C ASP A 385 -0.84 -10.76 5.70
N PRO A 386 -1.88 -9.97 6.02
CA PRO A 386 -2.71 -9.34 5.00
C PRO A 386 -1.87 -8.37 4.18
N GLN A 387 -2.05 -8.40 2.86
CA GLN A 387 -1.38 -7.48 1.96
C GLN A 387 -2.34 -6.39 1.48
N THR A 388 -1.87 -5.15 1.41
CA THR A 388 -2.58 -4.05 0.75
C THR A 388 -1.90 -3.79 -0.59
N ALA A 389 -2.68 -3.79 -1.68
CA ALA A 389 -2.19 -3.56 -3.05
C ALA A 389 -0.99 -4.47 -3.41
N GLY A 390 -1.11 -5.75 -3.04
CA GLY A 390 -0.06 -6.74 -3.24
C GLY A 390 0.15 -7.09 -4.72
N GLY A 391 1.05 -8.04 -4.94
CA GLY A 391 1.37 -8.53 -6.28
C GLY A 391 0.39 -9.59 -6.76
N LEU A 392 0.63 -10.07 -7.97
CA LEU A 392 -0.03 -11.24 -8.52
C LEU A 392 0.68 -12.50 -8.06
N LEU A 393 -0.11 -13.54 -7.78
CA LEU A 393 0.29 -14.91 -7.54
C LEU A 393 -0.24 -15.75 -8.68
N ALA A 394 0.63 -16.43 -9.42
CA ALA A 394 0.24 -17.16 -10.62
C ALA A 394 0.99 -18.49 -10.78
N SER A 395 0.34 -19.47 -11.42
CA SER A 395 0.99 -20.70 -11.86
C SER A 395 1.37 -20.62 -13.33
N VAL A 396 2.65 -20.85 -13.65
CA VAL A 396 3.20 -20.85 -15.01
C VAL A 396 3.89 -22.18 -15.33
N PRO A 397 3.93 -22.64 -16.60
CA PRO A 397 4.73 -23.79 -17.00
C PRO A 397 6.18 -23.64 -16.52
N TRP A 398 6.73 -24.69 -15.91
CA TRP A 398 8.06 -24.63 -15.29
C TRP A 398 9.15 -24.16 -16.26
N GLN A 399 9.09 -24.61 -17.51
CA GLN A 399 10.07 -24.26 -18.54
C GLN A 399 10.03 -22.77 -18.92
N GLN A 400 8.92 -22.08 -18.64
CA GLN A 400 8.73 -20.64 -18.90
C GLN A 400 9.02 -19.78 -17.67
N ALA A 401 9.25 -20.39 -16.50
CA ALA A 401 9.28 -19.68 -15.23
C ALA A 401 10.40 -18.65 -15.15
N ASP A 402 11.61 -19.01 -15.57
CA ASP A 402 12.77 -18.10 -15.51
C ASP A 402 12.61 -16.93 -16.49
N ALA A 403 12.21 -17.21 -17.74
CA ALA A 403 11.93 -16.19 -18.74
C ALA A 403 10.81 -15.23 -18.28
N CYS A 404 9.76 -15.76 -17.64
CA CYS A 404 8.68 -14.97 -17.07
C CYS A 404 9.18 -14.04 -15.96
N VAL A 405 9.97 -14.56 -15.02
CA VAL A 405 10.55 -13.75 -13.92
C VAL A 405 11.50 -12.68 -14.45
N ASP A 406 12.32 -12.99 -15.46
CA ASP A 406 13.22 -12.02 -16.09
C ASP A 406 12.43 -10.90 -16.79
N ALA A 407 11.36 -11.25 -17.52
CA ALA A 407 10.47 -10.26 -18.14
C ALA A 407 9.78 -9.38 -17.09
N LEU A 408 9.31 -9.96 -15.98
CA LEU A 408 8.73 -9.21 -14.86
C LEU A 408 9.75 -8.24 -14.25
N ARG A 409 10.99 -8.69 -13.98
CA ARG A 409 12.04 -7.83 -13.44
C ARG A 409 12.41 -6.70 -14.39
N ALA A 410 12.50 -6.99 -15.69
CA ALA A 410 12.76 -5.99 -16.73
C ALA A 410 11.64 -4.94 -16.82
N ALA A 411 10.40 -5.31 -16.52
CA ALA A 411 9.25 -4.41 -16.43
C ALA A 411 9.15 -3.63 -15.10
N GLY A 412 10.12 -3.79 -14.19
CA GLY A 412 10.18 -3.07 -12.92
C GLY A 412 9.68 -3.84 -11.69
N TYR A 413 9.22 -5.10 -11.86
CA TYR A 413 8.87 -5.98 -10.74
C TYR A 413 10.13 -6.67 -10.18
N VAL A 414 11.05 -5.87 -9.62
CA VAL A 414 12.42 -6.30 -9.28
C VAL A 414 12.49 -7.46 -8.29
N GLU A 415 11.49 -7.59 -7.39
CA GLU A 415 11.39 -8.68 -6.41
C GLU A 415 10.59 -9.88 -6.92
N ALA A 416 10.16 -9.89 -8.19
CA ALA A 416 9.45 -11.03 -8.76
C ALA A 416 10.31 -12.29 -8.70
N VAL A 417 9.69 -13.41 -8.30
CA VAL A 417 10.42 -14.67 -8.08
C VAL A 417 9.49 -15.88 -8.08
N VAL A 418 10.03 -17.04 -8.46
CA VAL A 418 9.40 -18.34 -8.21
C VAL A 418 9.52 -18.70 -6.73
N ILE A 419 8.38 -18.82 -6.07
CA ILE A 419 8.25 -19.12 -4.64
C ILE A 419 7.89 -20.57 -4.33
N GLY A 420 7.66 -21.40 -5.35
CA GLY A 420 7.20 -22.76 -5.15
C GLY A 420 6.86 -23.50 -6.42
N ARG A 421 6.27 -24.68 -6.26
CA ARG A 421 5.83 -25.56 -7.35
C ARG A 421 4.49 -26.21 -7.05
N VAL A 422 3.74 -26.51 -8.11
CA VAL A 422 2.48 -27.23 -8.05
C VAL A 422 2.76 -28.73 -8.11
N GLU A 423 2.14 -29.50 -7.23
CA GLU A 423 2.28 -30.95 -7.12
C GLU A 423 0.95 -31.64 -7.45
N PRO A 424 0.97 -32.93 -7.85
CA PRO A 424 -0.23 -33.74 -7.86
C PRO A 424 -0.89 -33.73 -6.48
N GLN A 425 -2.23 -33.70 -6.45
CA GLN A 425 -2.97 -33.78 -5.20
C GLN A 425 -2.66 -35.10 -4.48
N GLY A 426 -2.26 -35.01 -3.23
CA GLY A 426 -2.07 -36.17 -2.35
C GLY A 426 -3.35 -36.58 -1.62
N ASP A 427 -3.22 -37.59 -0.75
CA ASP A 427 -4.34 -38.10 0.08
C ASP A 427 -4.60 -37.23 1.32
N ALA A 428 -3.71 -36.30 1.63
CA ALA A 428 -3.83 -35.44 2.80
C ALA A 428 -4.86 -34.32 2.59
N LEU A 429 -5.43 -33.84 3.69
CA LEU A 429 -6.42 -32.76 3.65
C LEU A 429 -5.78 -31.38 3.46
N GLU A 430 -4.51 -31.26 3.80
CA GLU A 430 -3.70 -30.05 3.74
C GLU A 430 -3.07 -29.88 2.35
N PRO A 431 -3.51 -28.94 1.50
CA PRO A 431 -2.98 -28.82 0.14
C PRO A 431 -1.59 -28.18 0.08
N ILE A 432 -1.07 -27.63 1.19
CA ILE A 432 0.17 -26.84 1.19
C ILE A 432 1.27 -27.58 1.97
N ARG A 433 2.39 -27.85 1.31
CA ARG A 433 3.64 -28.28 1.92
C ARG A 433 4.61 -27.12 1.95
N LEU A 434 5.35 -26.98 3.04
CA LEU A 434 6.43 -26.00 3.14
C LEU A 434 7.78 -26.72 3.00
N GLU A 435 8.71 -26.06 2.33
CA GLU A 435 10.10 -26.45 2.17
C GLU A 435 10.97 -25.21 2.45
N GLU A 436 12.23 -25.43 2.81
CA GLU A 436 13.17 -24.31 3.01
C GLU A 436 13.44 -23.59 1.69
N GLY A 437 13.56 -24.36 0.59
CA GLY A 437 13.87 -23.90 -0.76
C GLY A 437 15.36 -23.87 -1.08
N PRO A 438 15.73 -23.81 -2.37
CA PRO A 438 17.11 -23.63 -2.80
C PRO A 438 17.64 -22.24 -2.41
N ASP A 439 18.95 -22.13 -2.15
CA ASP A 439 19.56 -20.87 -1.76
C ASP A 439 19.54 -19.86 -2.92
N ARG A 440 19.48 -18.55 -2.61
CA ARG A 440 19.39 -17.48 -3.64
C ARG A 440 20.58 -17.50 -4.62
N SER A 441 21.67 -18.18 -4.29
CA SER A 441 22.91 -18.24 -5.07
C SER A 441 23.04 -19.44 -6.03
N GLU A 442 22.08 -20.36 -6.06
CA GLU A 442 22.16 -21.58 -6.89
C GLU A 442 21.07 -21.68 -7.98
N ALA A 443 20.39 -20.57 -8.30
CA ALA A 443 19.44 -20.50 -9.41
C ALA A 443 19.90 -19.48 -10.46
#